data_AF-A0A758BSS8-F1
#
_entry.id   AF-A0A758BSS8-F1
#
_cell.length_a   1.000
_cell.length_b   1.000
_cell.length_c   1.000
_cell.angle_alpha   90.00
_cell.angle_beta   90.00
_cell.angle_gamma   90.00
#
_symmetry.space_group_name_H-M   'P 1'
#
loop_
_entity.id
_entity.type
_entity.pdbx_description
1 polymer ?
#
loop_
_entity_poly.entity_id
_entity_poly.type
_entity_poly.pdbx_seq_one_letter_code
_entity_poly.pdbx_strand_id
1 'polypeptide(L)'
;IPFLSTLSFLLISFYLLRCKNLVPRISGYFLIFLLSSEISYFIVFNEQISFDVISSVVETNLIEAKGMFLSDGIKIFGIAILLTLAISYGITKLYKNQDNFKWIPKISILLYLLIAIMIVNDLRPQINDIKMSMNESRSTIGKLIKSYFPAVIGDVAYFASTMLLNDRYSNTSIIPDFNESITGKAESGNNTIVIVMGESSLFSRYSIYGYPKLTSPDLQKIFTQPKSCIVRNVHSSAPETRDSLAMTFSFSTPESDTNLFKNKSIIEMAKANGYKTWWIGSQELEGLFSSKYGFIARKSDVVRLTNGHDEHLV
;
A
#
# COMPACT_ATOMS: atom_id res chain seq x y z
N ILE A 1 -6.45 -10.44 -22.68
CA ILE A 1 -7.33 -10.61 -21.50
C ILE A 1 -7.96 -9.28 -21.06
N PRO A 2 -7.19 -8.19 -20.82
CA PRO A 2 -7.73 -6.94 -20.25
C PRO A 2 -8.81 -6.25 -21.11
N PHE A 3 -8.66 -6.25 -22.43
CA PHE A 3 -9.67 -5.67 -23.33
C PHE A 3 -11.01 -6.43 -23.27
N LEU A 4 -10.95 -7.77 -23.24
CA LEU A 4 -12.13 -8.62 -23.19
C LEU A 4 -12.88 -8.47 -21.86
N SER A 5 -12.14 -8.31 -20.75
CA SER A 5 -12.74 -8.12 -19.44
C SER A 5 -13.45 -6.77 -19.32
N THR A 6 -12.82 -5.69 -19.79
CA THR A 6 -13.45 -4.36 -19.86
C THR A 6 -14.68 -4.37 -20.77
N LEU A 7 -14.61 -4.99 -21.94
CA LEU A 7 -15.77 -5.11 -22.83
C LEU A 7 -16.92 -5.88 -22.16
N SER A 8 -16.63 -6.99 -21.50
CA SER A 8 -17.62 -7.80 -20.79
C SER A 8 -18.30 -7.01 -19.67
N PHE A 9 -17.51 -6.21 -18.94
CA PHE A 9 -17.97 -5.31 -17.89
C PHE A 9 -18.89 -4.20 -18.42
N LEU A 10 -18.53 -3.58 -19.55
CA LEU A 10 -19.37 -2.55 -20.17
C LEU A 10 -20.70 -3.14 -20.64
N LEU A 11 -20.66 -4.28 -21.33
CA LEU A 11 -21.85 -4.97 -21.83
C LEU A 11 -22.83 -5.31 -20.70
N ILE A 12 -22.34 -5.87 -19.58
CA ILE A 12 -23.19 -6.23 -18.45
C ILE A 12 -23.75 -4.97 -17.76
N SER A 13 -22.93 -3.94 -17.56
CA SER A 13 -23.35 -2.69 -16.92
C SER A 13 -24.44 -1.97 -17.72
N PHE A 14 -24.28 -1.92 -19.05
CA PHE A 14 -25.26 -1.29 -19.94
C PHE A 14 -26.57 -2.07 -19.99
N TYR A 15 -26.51 -3.41 -19.98
CA TYR A 15 -27.70 -4.24 -19.91
C TYR A 15 -28.47 -4.03 -18.60
N LEU A 16 -27.74 -4.01 -17.47
CA LEU A 16 -28.31 -3.83 -16.13
C LEU A 16 -29.09 -2.52 -16.00
N LEU A 17 -28.58 -1.40 -16.55
CA LEU A 17 -29.26 -0.09 -16.57
C LEU A 17 -30.68 -0.12 -17.17
N ARG A 18 -30.98 -1.08 -18.05
CA ARG A 18 -32.28 -1.17 -18.74
C ARG A 18 -33.20 -2.25 -18.19
N CYS A 19 -32.78 -2.99 -17.17
CA CYS A 19 -33.64 -3.95 -16.50
C CYS A 19 -34.90 -3.29 -15.93
N LYS A 20 -36.05 -3.93 -16.15
CA LYS A 20 -37.33 -3.51 -15.56
C LYS A 20 -37.30 -3.56 -14.03
N ASN A 21 -36.60 -4.55 -13.48
CA ASN A 21 -36.45 -4.73 -12.05
C ASN A 21 -35.55 -3.64 -11.45
N LEU A 22 -35.96 -3.12 -10.29
CA LEU A 22 -35.26 -2.03 -9.62
C LEU A 22 -33.83 -2.41 -9.21
N VAL A 23 -33.64 -3.60 -8.64
CA VAL A 23 -32.34 -4.04 -8.09
C VAL A 23 -31.25 -4.10 -9.18
N PRO A 24 -31.41 -4.85 -10.29
CA PRO A 24 -30.40 -4.88 -11.35
C PRO A 24 -30.15 -3.49 -11.96
N ARG A 25 -31.19 -2.65 -12.04
CA ARG A 25 -31.05 -1.29 -12.56
C ARG A 25 -30.19 -0.40 -11.66
N ILE A 26 -30.41 -0.45 -10.34
CA ILE A 26 -29.55 0.25 -9.36
C ILE A 26 -28.11 -0.26 -9.46
N SER A 27 -27.91 -1.58 -9.55
CA SER A 27 -26.57 -2.15 -9.75
C SER A 27 -25.92 -1.61 -11.03
N GLY A 28 -26.67 -1.49 -12.14
CA GLY A 28 -26.17 -0.87 -13.36
C GLY A 28 -25.71 0.58 -13.16
N TYR A 29 -26.51 1.41 -12.49
CA TYR A 29 -26.13 2.79 -12.17
C TYR A 29 -24.88 2.84 -11.30
N PHE A 30 -24.78 1.96 -10.30
CA PHE A 30 -23.62 1.89 -9.42
C PHE A 30 -22.35 1.49 -10.16
N LEU A 31 -22.40 0.48 -11.05
CA LEU A 31 -21.24 0.07 -11.86
C LEU A 31 -20.78 1.18 -12.81
N ILE A 32 -21.73 1.89 -13.41
CA ILE A 32 -21.42 3.04 -14.28
C ILE A 32 -20.87 4.21 -13.48
N PHE A 33 -21.32 4.41 -12.24
CA PHE A 33 -20.74 5.38 -11.34
C PHE A 33 -19.28 5.06 -11.03
N LEU A 34 -18.96 3.82 -10.66
CA LEU A 34 -17.57 3.41 -10.41
C LEU A 34 -16.68 3.59 -11.64
N LEU A 35 -17.16 3.22 -12.83
CA LEU A 35 -16.44 3.46 -14.08
C LEU A 35 -16.23 4.97 -14.34
N SER A 36 -17.26 5.76 -14.06
CA SER A 36 -17.19 7.23 -14.22
C SER A 36 -16.22 7.85 -13.22
N SER A 37 -16.10 7.29 -12.01
CA SER A 37 -15.09 7.70 -11.03
C SER A 37 -13.67 7.42 -11.50
N GLU A 38 -13.43 6.25 -12.13
CA GLU A 38 -12.13 5.90 -12.71
C GLU A 38 -11.76 6.86 -13.87
N ILE A 39 -12.70 7.11 -14.78
CA ILE A 39 -12.52 8.08 -15.88
C ILE A 39 -12.30 9.49 -15.33
N SER A 40 -13.07 9.88 -14.31
CA SER A 40 -12.91 11.19 -13.68
C SER A 40 -11.56 11.34 -13.00
N TYR A 41 -11.06 10.30 -12.34
CA TYR A 41 -9.74 10.31 -11.74
C TYR A 41 -8.68 10.51 -12.82
N PHE A 42 -8.78 9.78 -13.94
CA PHE A 42 -7.88 9.93 -15.08
C PHE A 42 -7.92 11.34 -15.68
N ILE A 43 -9.09 11.98 -15.79
CA ILE A 43 -9.20 13.36 -16.28
C ILE A 43 -8.46 14.35 -15.38
N VAL A 44 -8.48 14.14 -14.07
CA VAL A 44 -7.87 15.07 -13.09
C VAL A 44 -6.37 14.86 -12.98
N PHE A 45 -5.90 13.61 -12.96
CA PHE A 45 -4.50 13.27 -12.67
C PHE A 45 -3.70 12.77 -13.88
N ASN A 46 -4.34 12.53 -15.03
CA ASN A 46 -3.73 11.91 -16.23
C ASN A 46 -3.09 10.52 -15.97
N GLU A 47 -3.52 9.84 -14.92
CA GLU A 47 -3.04 8.52 -14.53
C GLU A 47 -4.20 7.61 -14.16
N GLN A 48 -4.00 6.30 -14.33
CA GLN A 48 -4.93 5.30 -13.80
C GLN A 48 -4.77 5.24 -12.29
N ILE A 49 -5.81 4.79 -11.59
CA ILE A 49 -5.74 4.56 -10.15
C ILE A 49 -4.66 3.51 -9.91
N SER A 50 -3.52 3.91 -9.34
CA SER A 50 -2.38 3.02 -9.10
C SER A 50 -2.63 2.13 -7.87
N PHE A 51 -1.79 1.11 -7.72
CA PHE A 51 -1.81 0.29 -6.49
C PHE A 51 -1.52 1.13 -5.25
N ASP A 52 -0.62 2.11 -5.38
CA ASP A 52 -0.17 2.96 -4.27
C ASP A 52 -1.28 3.90 -3.83
N VAL A 53 -2.06 4.44 -4.77
CA VAL A 53 -3.25 5.26 -4.47
C VAL A 53 -4.29 4.45 -3.70
N ILE A 54 -4.62 3.22 -4.14
CA ILE A 54 -5.58 2.37 -3.43
C ILE A 54 -5.06 2.01 -2.03
N SER A 55 -3.76 1.70 -1.91
CA SER A 55 -3.15 1.32 -0.63
C SER A 55 -3.14 2.51 0.33
N SER A 56 -2.78 3.70 -0.16
CA SER A 56 -2.90 4.96 0.60
C SER A 56 -4.33 5.17 1.09
N VAL A 57 -5.36 5.02 0.24
CA VAL A 57 -6.76 5.18 0.68
C VAL A 57 -7.17 4.18 1.77
N VAL A 58 -6.65 2.95 1.75
CA VAL A 58 -6.93 1.95 2.80
C VAL A 58 -6.22 2.28 4.11
N GLU A 59 -5.03 2.85 4.03
CA GLU A 59 -4.19 3.22 5.19
C GLU A 59 -4.62 4.53 5.83
N THR A 60 -5.06 5.48 5.01
CA THR A 60 -5.41 6.83 5.40
C THR A 60 -6.47 6.88 6.51
N ASN A 61 -6.19 7.68 7.55
CA ASN A 61 -7.13 7.98 8.63
C ASN A 61 -8.25 8.95 8.21
N LEU A 62 -9.31 9.06 9.03
CA LEU A 62 -10.49 9.88 8.73
C LEU A 62 -10.20 11.38 8.52
N ILE A 63 -9.15 11.92 9.14
CA ILE A 63 -8.81 13.34 9.05
C ILE A 63 -8.16 13.63 7.70
N GLU A 64 -7.17 12.82 7.33
CA GLU A 64 -6.52 12.88 6.02
C GLU A 64 -7.49 12.58 4.88
N ALA A 65 -8.32 11.55 5.02
CA ALA A 65 -9.35 11.20 4.03
C ALA A 65 -10.29 12.39 3.76
N LYS A 66 -10.68 13.11 4.81
CA LYS A 66 -11.48 14.33 4.69
C LYS A 66 -10.70 15.43 3.97
N GLY A 67 -9.42 15.62 4.31
CA GLY A 67 -8.54 16.59 3.64
C GLY A 67 -8.43 16.33 2.14
N MET A 68 -8.10 15.09 1.75
CA MET A 68 -8.00 14.67 0.34
C MET A 68 -9.34 14.77 -0.39
N PHE A 69 -10.44 14.43 0.29
CA PHE A 69 -11.76 14.56 -0.30
C PHE A 69 -12.11 16.02 -0.59
N LEU A 70 -11.79 16.93 0.33
CA LEU A 70 -12.05 18.36 0.16
C LEU A 70 -11.13 19.03 -0.87
N SER A 71 -9.89 18.55 -1.05
CA SER A 71 -8.96 19.13 -2.04
C SER A 71 -9.35 18.74 -3.48
N ASP A 72 -9.40 17.44 -3.75
CA ASP A 72 -9.52 16.90 -5.11
C ASP A 72 -10.68 15.93 -5.26
N GLY A 73 -11.08 15.26 -4.17
CA GLY A 73 -12.22 14.33 -4.17
C GLY A 73 -13.53 14.97 -4.62
N ILE A 74 -13.82 16.22 -4.26
CA ILE A 74 -15.02 16.95 -4.71
C ILE A 74 -15.05 17.08 -6.24
N LYS A 75 -13.91 17.42 -6.87
CA LYS A 75 -13.82 17.58 -8.33
C LYS A 75 -14.04 16.23 -9.01
N ILE A 76 -13.40 15.18 -8.50
CA ILE A 76 -13.51 13.82 -9.03
C ILE A 76 -14.95 13.31 -8.91
N PHE A 77 -15.58 13.45 -7.73
CA PHE A 77 -16.97 13.04 -7.54
C PHE A 77 -17.94 13.85 -8.42
N GLY A 78 -17.74 15.16 -8.54
CA GLY A 78 -18.58 16.02 -9.38
C GLY A 78 -18.57 15.59 -10.85
N ILE A 79 -17.38 15.40 -11.43
CA ILE A 79 -17.22 14.93 -12.81
C ILE A 79 -17.78 13.50 -12.96
N ALA A 80 -17.51 12.60 -12.01
CA ALA A 80 -18.04 11.24 -12.03
C ALA A 80 -19.57 11.19 -12.05
N ILE A 81 -20.25 12.04 -11.26
CA ILE A 81 -21.72 12.14 -11.26
C ILE A 81 -22.23 12.62 -12.63
N LEU A 82 -21.62 13.68 -13.18
CA LEU A 82 -22.02 14.22 -14.49
C LEU A 82 -21.84 13.18 -15.62
N LEU A 83 -20.70 12.47 -15.63
CA LEU A 83 -20.43 11.39 -16.56
C LEU A 83 -21.43 10.24 -16.39
N THR A 84 -21.74 9.85 -15.16
CA THR A 84 -22.72 8.80 -14.87
C THR A 84 -24.09 9.14 -15.46
N LEU A 85 -24.53 10.39 -15.27
CA LEU A 85 -25.80 10.88 -15.80
C LEU A 85 -25.78 10.91 -17.34
N ALA A 86 -24.70 11.44 -17.94
CA ALA A 86 -24.55 11.53 -19.39
C ALA A 86 -24.53 10.14 -20.06
N ILE A 87 -23.73 9.22 -19.53
CA ILE A 87 -23.62 7.84 -20.04
C ILE A 87 -24.97 7.11 -19.88
N SER A 88 -25.58 7.19 -18.70
CA SER A 88 -26.86 6.52 -18.44
C SER A 88 -27.99 7.05 -19.31
N TYR A 89 -28.02 8.37 -19.55
CA TYR A 89 -28.97 9.00 -20.46
C TYR A 89 -28.74 8.57 -21.92
N GLY A 90 -27.48 8.60 -22.38
CA GLY A 90 -27.11 8.16 -23.72
C GLY A 90 -27.49 6.70 -23.99
N ILE A 91 -27.19 5.81 -23.05
CA ILE A 91 -27.58 4.40 -23.11
C ILE A 91 -29.10 4.28 -23.14
N THR A 92 -29.82 4.98 -22.26
CA THR A 92 -31.29 4.92 -22.25
C THR A 92 -31.91 5.37 -23.57
N LYS A 93 -31.32 6.37 -24.24
CA LYS A 93 -31.80 6.90 -25.53
C LYS A 93 -31.50 5.96 -26.70
N LEU A 94 -30.31 5.36 -26.74
CA LEU A 94 -29.89 4.42 -27.78
C LEU A 94 -30.56 3.05 -27.61
N TYR A 95 -30.78 2.63 -26.37
CA TYR A 95 -31.27 1.31 -25.97
C TYR A 95 -32.76 1.34 -25.60
N LYS A 96 -33.60 1.69 -26.58
CA LYS A 96 -35.05 1.85 -26.36
C LYS A 96 -35.74 0.55 -25.95
N ASN A 97 -35.45 -0.56 -26.63
CA ASN A 97 -36.12 -1.84 -26.37
C ASN A 97 -35.15 -2.90 -25.83
N GLN A 98 -35.29 -3.25 -24.55
CA GLN A 98 -34.44 -4.24 -23.88
C GLN A 98 -34.59 -5.65 -24.49
N ASP A 99 -35.77 -5.97 -25.06
CA ASP A 99 -36.06 -7.30 -25.60
C ASP A 99 -35.15 -7.66 -26.79
N ASN A 100 -34.68 -6.66 -27.55
CA ASN A 100 -33.76 -6.85 -28.67
C ASN A 100 -32.35 -7.29 -28.24
N PHE A 101 -32.05 -7.22 -26.93
CA PHE A 101 -30.69 -7.35 -26.40
C PHE A 101 -30.56 -8.37 -25.27
N LYS A 102 -31.53 -9.29 -25.15
CA LYS A 102 -31.47 -10.44 -24.21
C LYS A 102 -30.28 -11.37 -24.46
N TRP A 103 -29.60 -11.24 -25.59
CA TRP A 103 -28.37 -11.97 -25.89
C TRP A 103 -27.14 -11.42 -25.16
N ILE A 104 -27.14 -10.16 -24.72
CA ILE A 104 -25.98 -9.54 -24.08
C ILE A 104 -25.49 -10.30 -22.85
N PRO A 105 -26.34 -10.64 -21.86
CA PRO A 105 -25.87 -11.39 -20.70
C PRO A 105 -25.22 -12.72 -21.07
N LYS A 106 -25.77 -13.41 -22.08
CA LYS A 106 -25.21 -14.68 -22.57
C LYS A 106 -23.83 -14.47 -23.18
N ILE A 107 -23.65 -13.40 -23.97
CA ILE A 107 -22.34 -13.06 -24.55
C ILE A 107 -21.36 -12.61 -23.47
N SER A 108 -21.75 -11.77 -22.51
CA SER A 108 -20.91 -11.39 -21.37
C SER A 108 -20.44 -12.62 -20.58
N ILE A 109 -21.33 -13.59 -20.31
CA ILE A 109 -20.98 -14.85 -19.65
C ILE A 109 -19.97 -15.65 -20.49
N LEU A 110 -20.21 -15.78 -21.80
CA LEU A 110 -19.29 -16.48 -22.70
C LEU A 110 -17.90 -15.82 -22.70
N LEU A 111 -17.84 -14.49 -22.74
CA LEU A 111 -16.58 -13.75 -22.69
C LEU A 111 -15.86 -13.96 -21.35
N TYR A 112 -16.56 -13.93 -20.22
CA TYR A 112 -15.97 -14.23 -18.91
C TYR A 112 -15.46 -15.68 -18.81
N LEU A 113 -16.16 -16.64 -19.41
CA LEU A 113 -15.68 -18.03 -19.49
C LEU A 113 -14.40 -18.14 -20.32
N LEU A 114 -14.33 -17.47 -21.47
CA LEU A 114 -13.13 -17.43 -22.30
C LEU A 114 -11.96 -16.78 -21.55
N ILE A 115 -12.21 -15.67 -20.85
CA ILE A 115 -11.22 -15.01 -19.99
C ILE A 115 -10.72 -15.97 -18.91
N ALA A 116 -11.61 -16.71 -18.24
CA ALA A 116 -11.23 -17.68 -17.21
C ALA A 116 -10.30 -18.76 -17.77
N ILE A 117 -10.58 -19.30 -18.96
CA ILE A 117 -9.71 -20.28 -19.64
C ILE A 117 -8.34 -19.66 -19.94
N MET A 118 -8.31 -18.42 -20.46
CA MET A 118 -7.06 -17.72 -20.75
C MET A 118 -6.23 -17.47 -19.49
N ILE A 119 -6.86 -17.05 -18.39
CA ILE A 119 -6.21 -16.86 -17.09
C ILE A 119 -5.62 -18.19 -16.60
N VAL A 120 -6.37 -19.29 -16.64
CA VAL A 120 -5.86 -20.60 -16.22
C VAL A 120 -4.62 -21.00 -17.03
N ASN A 121 -4.64 -20.77 -18.34
CA ASN A 121 -3.50 -21.09 -19.20
C ASN A 121 -2.27 -20.21 -18.89
N ASP A 122 -2.48 -18.94 -18.55
CA ASP A 122 -1.42 -17.98 -18.20
C ASP A 122 -0.81 -18.24 -16.81
N LEU A 123 -1.63 -18.65 -15.83
CA LEU A 123 -1.19 -18.93 -14.46
C LEU A 123 -0.58 -20.32 -14.27
N ARG A 124 -0.96 -21.31 -15.10
CA ARG A 124 -0.48 -22.69 -14.99
C ARG A 124 1.06 -22.81 -14.90
N PRO A 125 1.87 -22.12 -15.74
CA PRO A 125 3.33 -22.19 -15.63
C PRO A 125 3.90 -21.48 -14.38
N GLN A 126 3.18 -20.50 -13.82
CA GLN A 126 3.67 -19.61 -12.75
C GLN A 126 3.10 -19.95 -11.37
N ILE A 127 2.40 -21.08 -11.23
CA ILE A 127 1.58 -21.37 -10.05
C ILE A 127 2.40 -21.46 -8.75
N ASN A 128 3.66 -21.89 -8.84
CA ASN A 128 4.55 -21.98 -7.67
C ASN A 128 5.03 -20.59 -7.22
N ASP A 129 5.37 -19.71 -8.16
CA ASP A 129 5.78 -18.34 -7.88
C ASP A 129 4.63 -17.53 -7.29
N ILE A 130 3.41 -17.72 -7.82
CA ILE A 130 2.20 -17.10 -7.28
C ILE A 130 1.93 -17.60 -5.87
N LYS A 131 2.07 -18.91 -5.59
CA LYS A 131 1.92 -19.44 -4.23
C LYS A 131 2.93 -18.83 -3.26
N MET A 132 4.18 -18.69 -3.68
CA MET A 132 5.22 -18.04 -2.88
C MET A 132 4.87 -16.56 -2.64
N SER A 133 4.51 -15.84 -3.69
CA SER A 133 4.12 -14.42 -3.62
C SER A 133 2.84 -14.18 -2.80
N MET A 134 1.88 -15.11 -2.81
CA MET A 134 0.69 -15.07 -1.96
C MET A 134 1.00 -15.35 -0.49
N ASN A 135 2.03 -16.16 -0.22
CA ASN A 135 2.53 -16.36 1.14
C ASN A 135 3.28 -15.10 1.63
N GLU A 136 3.89 -14.35 0.72
CA GLU A 136 4.58 -13.09 1.02
C GLU A 136 3.65 -11.91 1.22
N SER A 137 2.69 -11.72 0.33
CA SER A 137 1.64 -10.72 0.45
C SER A 137 0.32 -11.33 -0.03
N ARG A 138 -0.68 -11.35 0.84
CA ARG A 138 -1.99 -11.84 0.44
C ARG A 138 -2.70 -10.91 -0.55
N SER A 139 -2.31 -9.62 -0.63
CA SER A 139 -2.80 -8.69 -1.66
C SER A 139 -2.34 -9.03 -3.08
N THR A 140 -1.42 -9.99 -3.24
CA THR A 140 -1.01 -10.54 -4.55
C THR A 140 -2.20 -11.05 -5.36
N ILE A 141 -3.22 -11.62 -4.70
CA ILE A 141 -4.46 -12.03 -5.39
C ILE A 141 -5.15 -10.80 -6.00
N GLY A 142 -5.25 -9.70 -5.26
CA GLY A 142 -5.83 -8.46 -5.78
C GLY A 142 -5.05 -7.87 -6.94
N LYS A 143 -3.70 -7.88 -6.86
CA LYS A 143 -2.82 -7.44 -7.95
C LYS A 143 -3.02 -8.28 -9.22
N LEU A 144 -3.14 -9.59 -9.04
CA LEU A 144 -3.39 -10.54 -10.12
C LEU A 144 -4.77 -10.32 -10.75
N ILE A 145 -5.81 -10.07 -9.95
CA ILE A 145 -7.12 -9.75 -10.49
C ILE A 145 -7.08 -8.44 -11.27
N LYS A 146 -6.44 -7.39 -10.74
CA LYS A 146 -6.34 -6.09 -11.43
C LYS A 146 -5.57 -6.19 -12.76
N SER A 147 -4.55 -7.06 -12.87
CA SER A 147 -3.81 -7.24 -14.13
C SER A 147 -4.69 -7.82 -15.26
N TYR A 148 -5.66 -8.67 -14.94
CA TYR A 148 -6.61 -9.23 -15.91
C TYR A 148 -7.89 -8.41 -16.08
N PHE A 149 -8.27 -7.64 -15.06
CA PHE A 149 -9.49 -6.84 -15.00
C PHE A 149 -9.14 -5.39 -14.64
N PRO A 150 -8.50 -4.60 -15.52
CA PRO A 150 -7.88 -3.33 -15.15
C PRO A 150 -8.86 -2.21 -14.81
N ALA A 151 -10.11 -2.31 -15.26
CA ALA A 151 -11.18 -1.37 -14.89
C ALA A 151 -11.69 -1.66 -13.47
N VAL A 152 -12.74 -0.96 -13.04
CA VAL A 152 -13.55 -1.16 -11.81
C VAL A 152 -13.40 -2.50 -11.07
N ILE A 153 -13.55 -3.66 -11.73
CA ILE A 153 -13.46 -4.98 -11.08
C ILE A 153 -12.10 -5.18 -10.38
N GLY A 154 -11.00 -4.82 -11.06
CA GLY A 154 -9.65 -4.95 -10.52
C GLY A 154 -9.38 -4.02 -9.36
N ASP A 155 -9.86 -2.78 -9.45
CA ASP A 155 -9.74 -1.79 -8.38
C ASP A 155 -10.46 -2.25 -7.12
N VAL A 156 -11.71 -2.69 -7.27
CA VAL A 156 -12.52 -3.21 -6.16
C VAL A 156 -11.89 -4.48 -5.58
N ALA A 157 -11.41 -5.39 -6.42
CA ALA A 157 -10.75 -6.62 -5.97
C ALA A 157 -9.45 -6.31 -5.22
N TYR A 158 -8.63 -5.38 -5.71
CA TYR A 158 -7.40 -4.99 -5.03
C TYR A 158 -7.69 -4.28 -3.72
N PHE A 159 -8.60 -3.30 -3.70
CA PHE A 159 -9.05 -2.62 -2.49
C PHE A 159 -9.56 -3.61 -1.44
N ALA A 160 -10.46 -4.52 -1.82
CA ALA A 160 -10.98 -5.55 -0.92
C ALA A 160 -9.87 -6.50 -0.45
N SER A 161 -8.91 -6.85 -1.31
CA SER A 161 -7.78 -7.70 -0.92
C SER A 161 -6.91 -7.02 0.13
N THR A 162 -6.65 -5.73 -0.01
CA THR A 162 -5.84 -4.95 0.96
C THR A 162 -6.60 -4.75 2.27
N MET A 163 -7.92 -4.54 2.23
CA MET A 163 -8.74 -4.42 3.44
C MET A 163 -8.97 -5.75 4.19
N LEU A 164 -9.20 -6.85 3.47
CA LEU A 164 -9.64 -8.12 4.07
C LEU A 164 -8.48 -9.06 4.40
N LEU A 165 -7.39 -8.99 3.64
CA LEU A 165 -6.32 -9.95 3.79
C LEU A 165 -5.33 -9.44 4.82
N ASN A 166 -5.55 -9.96 6.03
CA ASN A 166 -4.77 -9.72 7.23
C ASN A 166 -3.27 -9.68 6.93
N ASP A 167 -2.68 -8.55 7.27
CA ASP A 167 -1.28 -8.29 7.08
C ASP A 167 -0.44 -9.29 7.89
N ARG A 168 0.46 -10.05 7.25
CA ARG A 168 1.35 -10.99 7.96
C ARG A 168 2.23 -10.30 9.00
N TYR A 169 2.40 -8.98 8.87
CA TYR A 169 3.13 -8.13 9.81
C TYR A 169 2.28 -7.69 11.02
N SER A 170 0.99 -8.04 11.08
CA SER A 170 0.10 -7.80 12.23
C SER A 170 0.36 -8.75 13.41
N ASN A 171 0.82 -9.98 13.14
CA ASN A 171 1.06 -10.97 14.18
C ASN A 171 2.38 -10.69 14.91
N THR A 172 2.32 -10.16 16.13
CA THR A 172 3.50 -9.77 16.93
C THR A 172 4.00 -10.88 17.86
N SER A 173 3.65 -12.15 17.61
CA SER A 173 4.09 -13.31 18.41
C SER A 173 5.58 -13.25 18.77
N ILE A 174 5.92 -13.67 19.99
CA ILE A 174 7.30 -13.63 20.50
C ILE A 174 8.20 -14.46 19.59
N ILE A 175 9.25 -13.85 19.07
CA ILE A 175 10.29 -14.55 18.32
C ILE A 175 11.31 -15.09 19.34
N PRO A 176 11.56 -16.41 19.41
CA PRO A 176 12.46 -16.97 20.41
C PRO A 176 13.94 -16.77 20.07
N ASP A 177 14.30 -16.85 18.79
CA ASP A 177 15.68 -17.09 18.37
C ASP A 177 16.46 -15.81 18.06
N PHE A 178 17.75 -15.81 18.41
CA PHE A 178 18.72 -14.84 17.91
C PHE A 178 19.28 -15.33 16.57
N ASN A 179 19.67 -14.42 15.70
CA ASN A 179 20.40 -14.78 14.49
C ASN A 179 21.79 -15.33 14.86
N GLU A 180 22.29 -16.29 14.08
CA GLU A 180 23.60 -16.93 14.26
C GLU A 180 24.77 -15.95 14.24
N SER A 181 24.60 -14.78 13.61
CA SER A 181 25.59 -13.70 13.57
C SER A 181 25.81 -13.04 14.94
N ILE A 182 24.94 -13.26 15.92
CA ILE A 182 25.08 -12.74 17.29
C ILE A 182 25.90 -13.73 18.12
N THR A 183 27.20 -13.47 18.24
CA THR A 183 28.17 -14.42 18.78
C THR A 183 28.44 -14.29 20.28
N GLY A 184 27.83 -13.32 20.98
CA GLY A 184 28.07 -13.17 22.41
C GLY A 184 27.28 -12.05 23.08
N LYS A 185 27.47 -11.94 24.39
CA LYS A 185 26.97 -10.85 25.22
C LYS A 185 28.16 -10.02 25.71
N ALA A 186 28.06 -8.71 25.58
CA ALA A 186 29.00 -7.77 26.18
C ALA A 186 28.24 -6.95 27.22
N GLU A 187 28.82 -6.76 28.40
CA GLU A 187 28.30 -5.77 29.33
C GLU A 187 28.57 -4.37 28.76
N SER A 188 27.50 -3.58 28.64
CA SER A 188 27.59 -2.18 28.27
C SER A 188 27.23 -1.33 29.47
N GLY A 189 28.06 -0.33 29.78
CA GLY A 189 27.75 0.68 30.79
C GLY A 189 26.77 1.77 30.30
N ASN A 190 26.21 1.63 29.09
CA ASN A 190 25.29 2.61 28.52
C ASN A 190 23.87 2.37 29.02
N ASN A 191 23.37 3.24 29.88
CA ASN A 191 22.02 3.12 30.44
C ASN A 191 20.91 3.52 29.44
N THR A 192 21.24 4.38 28.47
CA THR A 192 20.28 4.94 27.50
C THR A 192 20.89 4.95 26.11
N ILE A 193 20.18 4.38 25.14
CA ILE A 193 20.53 4.37 23.73
C ILE A 193 19.39 5.03 22.98
N VAL A 194 19.70 6.04 22.16
CA VAL A 194 18.73 6.75 21.33
C VAL A 194 19.12 6.55 19.87
N ILE A 195 18.16 6.07 19.07
CA ILE A 195 18.31 5.93 17.63
C ILE A 195 17.34 6.90 16.99
N VAL A 196 17.86 7.82 16.17
CA VAL A 196 17.05 8.78 15.42
C VAL A 196 16.97 8.34 13.97
N MET A 197 15.75 8.06 13.50
CA MET A 197 15.47 7.69 12.12
C MET A 197 15.05 8.96 11.36
N GLY A 198 15.82 9.35 10.36
CA GLY A 198 15.45 10.43 9.45
C GLY A 198 14.56 9.92 8.31
N GLU A 199 13.91 10.83 7.60
CA GLU A 199 13.08 10.56 6.43
C GLU A 199 13.62 11.34 5.23
N SER A 200 13.75 10.67 4.08
CA SER A 200 14.06 11.26 2.76
C SER A 200 15.20 12.30 2.72
N SER A 201 16.20 12.17 3.60
CA SER A 201 17.27 13.16 3.77
C SER A 201 18.59 12.70 3.15
N LEU A 202 19.09 13.46 2.18
CA LEU A 202 20.25 13.09 1.37
C LEU A 202 21.54 13.75 1.86
N PHE A 203 22.61 12.97 2.08
CA PHE A 203 23.89 13.46 2.61
C PHE A 203 24.47 14.65 1.82
N SER A 204 24.26 14.71 0.50
CA SER A 204 24.79 15.78 -0.37
C SER A 204 24.13 17.14 -0.15
N ARG A 205 23.06 17.21 0.66
CA ARG A 205 22.36 18.45 1.03
C ARG A 205 22.71 18.96 2.42
N TYR A 206 23.63 18.30 3.13
CA TYR A 206 24.06 18.69 4.47
C TYR A 206 25.36 19.48 4.46
N SER A 207 25.38 20.66 5.09
CA SER A 207 26.57 21.49 5.22
C SER A 207 27.72 20.76 5.93
N ILE A 208 27.40 19.89 6.89
CA ILE A 208 28.40 19.08 7.62
C ILE A 208 29.14 18.07 6.72
N TYR A 209 28.54 17.70 5.58
CA TYR A 209 29.15 16.86 4.55
C TYR A 209 29.79 17.66 3.41
N GLY A 210 29.77 19.00 3.46
CA GLY A 210 30.40 19.87 2.47
C GLY A 210 29.43 20.58 1.51
N TYR A 211 28.13 20.53 1.76
CA TYR A 211 27.16 21.32 0.98
C TYR A 211 27.41 22.83 1.17
N PRO A 212 27.46 23.65 0.10
CA PRO A 212 27.88 25.06 0.19
C PRO A 212 26.93 25.97 0.97
N LYS A 213 25.66 25.58 1.17
CA LYS A 213 24.71 26.33 2.01
C LYS A 213 24.68 25.75 3.41
N LEU A 214 24.53 26.62 4.42
CA LEU A 214 24.44 26.23 5.83
C LEU A 214 23.07 25.59 6.16
N THR A 215 22.87 24.34 5.76
CA THR A 215 21.61 23.59 5.93
C THR A 215 21.52 22.82 7.25
N SER A 216 22.63 22.58 7.94
CA SER A 216 22.67 21.77 9.16
C SER A 216 23.51 22.39 10.29
N PRO A 217 23.24 23.65 10.69
CA PRO A 217 24.06 24.36 11.68
C PRO A 217 24.06 23.67 13.04
N ASP A 218 22.94 23.13 13.51
CA ASP A 218 22.86 22.52 14.84
C ASP A 218 23.51 21.13 14.87
N LEU A 219 23.35 20.34 13.81
CA LEU A 219 24.11 19.08 13.67
C LEU A 219 25.61 19.34 13.64
N GLN A 220 26.05 20.42 12.97
CA GLN A 220 27.46 20.80 12.97
C GLN A 220 27.96 21.11 14.38
N LYS A 221 27.19 21.85 15.20
CA LYS A 221 27.57 22.12 16.60
C LYS A 221 27.68 20.85 17.45
N ILE A 222 26.78 19.88 17.24
CA ILE A 222 26.73 18.62 18.00
C ILE A 222 27.90 17.71 17.59
N PHE A 223 28.09 17.50 16.28
CA PHE A 223 29.04 16.52 15.76
C PHE A 223 30.47 17.07 15.55
N THR A 224 30.75 18.28 16.05
CA THR A 224 32.12 18.78 16.26
C THR A 224 32.58 18.68 17.71
N GLN A 225 31.74 18.18 18.63
CA GLN A 225 32.10 18.02 20.04
C GLN A 225 33.01 16.80 20.27
N PRO A 226 33.80 16.79 21.36
CA PRO A 226 34.51 15.59 21.80
C PRO A 226 33.54 14.40 21.99
N LYS A 227 33.97 13.19 21.63
CA LYS A 227 33.15 11.96 21.66
C LYS A 227 32.00 11.90 20.64
N SER A 228 32.04 12.73 19.61
CA SER A 228 31.15 12.61 18.45
C SER A 228 31.93 12.07 17.23
N CYS A 229 31.22 11.45 16.30
CA CYS A 229 31.81 10.90 15.07
C CYS A 229 30.84 11.11 13.90
N ILE A 230 31.38 11.52 12.76
CA ILE A 230 30.65 11.61 11.49
C ILE A 230 31.14 10.49 10.61
N VAL A 231 30.24 9.58 10.24
CA VAL A 231 30.54 8.49 9.30
C VAL A 231 30.28 9.00 7.88
N ARG A 232 31.25 8.76 6.99
CA ARG A 232 31.17 9.09 5.56
C ARG A 232 30.93 7.80 4.75
N ASN A 233 30.44 7.95 3.51
CA ASN A 233 30.18 6.84 2.59
C ASN A 233 29.16 5.81 3.13
N VAL A 234 28.07 6.30 3.71
CA VAL A 234 26.95 5.48 4.17
C VAL A 234 25.87 5.45 3.09
N HIS A 235 25.33 4.26 2.84
CA HIS A 235 24.21 4.04 1.92
C HIS A 235 23.04 3.44 2.69
N SER A 236 21.80 3.80 2.32
CA SER A 236 20.62 3.13 2.86
C SER A 236 20.54 1.70 2.35
N SER A 237 19.91 0.83 3.13
CA SER A 237 19.70 -0.57 2.75
C SER A 237 18.74 -0.73 1.56
N ALA A 238 17.80 0.21 1.41
CA ALA A 238 16.87 0.31 0.30
C ALA A 238 16.49 1.79 0.06
N PRO A 239 15.94 2.14 -1.12
CA PRO A 239 15.44 3.49 -1.38
C PRO A 239 14.06 3.77 -0.76
N GLU A 240 13.33 2.73 -0.34
CA GLU A 240 11.98 2.83 0.24
C GLU A 240 11.99 2.59 1.74
N THR A 241 11.24 3.39 2.51
CA THR A 241 11.17 3.34 3.99
C THR A 241 10.80 1.95 4.51
N ARG A 242 9.79 1.32 3.88
CA ARG A 242 9.29 -0.03 4.23
C ARG A 242 10.42 -1.06 4.33
N ASP A 243 11.25 -1.12 3.30
CA ASP A 243 12.30 -2.13 3.17
C ASP A 243 13.58 -1.68 3.88
N SER A 244 13.93 -0.40 3.80
CA SER A 244 15.14 0.15 4.42
C SER A 244 15.12 -0.03 5.93
N LEU A 245 14.01 0.29 6.60
CA LEU A 245 13.89 0.14 8.05
C LEU A 245 13.86 -1.33 8.46
N ALA A 246 13.18 -2.19 7.69
CA ALA A 246 13.15 -3.62 7.96
C ALA A 246 14.55 -4.24 7.91
N MET A 247 15.33 -3.91 6.87
CA MET A 247 16.70 -4.40 6.73
C MET A 247 17.68 -3.76 7.71
N THR A 248 17.44 -2.52 8.14
CA THR A 248 18.32 -1.83 9.11
C THR A 248 18.15 -2.39 10.52
N PHE A 249 16.92 -2.75 10.91
CA PHE A 249 16.59 -3.10 12.30
C PHE A 249 16.30 -4.59 12.52
N SER A 250 16.46 -5.42 11.48
CA SER A 250 16.32 -6.86 11.56
C SER A 250 17.35 -7.56 10.66
N PHE A 251 17.24 -8.89 10.56
CA PHE A 251 18.08 -9.70 9.69
C PHE A 251 17.46 -9.95 8.31
N SER A 252 16.47 -9.15 7.92
CA SER A 252 15.86 -9.19 6.58
C SER A 252 16.88 -8.88 5.50
N THR A 253 16.77 -9.54 4.34
CA THR A 253 17.59 -9.26 3.16
C THR A 253 16.72 -8.80 1.99
N PRO A 254 17.29 -8.23 0.92
CA PRO A 254 16.51 -7.86 -0.28
C PRO A 254 15.75 -9.05 -0.87
N GLU A 255 16.29 -10.25 -0.74
CA GLU A 255 15.74 -11.48 -1.31
C GLU A 255 14.70 -12.16 -0.39
N SER A 256 14.68 -11.85 0.90
CA SER A 256 13.76 -12.52 1.83
C SER A 256 13.50 -11.79 3.15
N ASP A 257 12.22 -11.71 3.50
CA ASP A 257 11.74 -11.28 4.82
C ASP A 257 11.73 -12.39 5.87
N THR A 258 12.13 -13.63 5.53
CA THR A 258 12.00 -14.77 6.47
C THR A 258 12.66 -14.50 7.82
N ASN A 259 13.81 -13.83 7.78
CA ASN A 259 14.59 -13.51 8.97
C ASN A 259 13.98 -12.40 9.83
N LEU A 260 13.09 -11.56 9.29
CA LEU A 260 12.31 -10.60 10.05
C LEU A 260 11.39 -11.31 11.06
N PHE A 261 10.86 -12.48 10.68
CA PHE A 261 9.94 -13.26 11.50
C PHE A 261 10.62 -14.36 12.32
N LYS A 262 11.80 -14.82 11.89
CA LYS A 262 12.52 -15.92 12.54
C LYS A 262 13.51 -15.46 13.61
N ASN A 263 14.12 -14.29 13.44
CA ASN A 263 15.16 -13.81 14.35
C ASN A 263 14.71 -12.52 15.05
N LYS A 264 15.13 -12.35 16.30
CA LYS A 264 14.90 -11.11 17.05
C LYS A 264 15.44 -9.90 16.29
N SER A 265 14.59 -8.90 16.10
CA SER A 265 14.98 -7.55 15.68
C SER A 265 15.86 -6.87 16.74
N ILE A 266 16.47 -5.72 16.40
CA ILE A 266 17.30 -4.96 17.37
C ILE A 266 16.51 -4.59 18.63
N ILE A 267 15.22 -4.31 18.51
CA ILE A 267 14.33 -3.93 19.61
C ILE A 267 14.10 -5.14 20.52
N GLU A 268 13.79 -6.29 19.93
CA GLU A 268 13.61 -7.54 20.68
C GLU A 268 14.90 -7.99 21.35
N MET A 269 16.05 -7.79 20.70
CA MET A 269 17.36 -8.04 21.31
C MET A 269 17.65 -7.09 22.47
N ALA A 270 17.35 -5.80 22.36
CA ALA A 270 17.50 -4.85 23.45
C ALA A 270 16.61 -5.23 24.65
N LYS A 271 15.36 -5.57 24.41
CA LYS A 271 14.42 -6.05 25.43
C LYS A 271 14.89 -7.35 26.09
N ALA A 272 15.42 -8.30 25.32
CA ALA A 272 15.99 -9.53 25.85
C ALA A 272 17.25 -9.30 26.70
N ASN A 273 17.89 -8.13 26.59
CA ASN A 273 19.02 -7.71 27.41
C ASN A 273 18.62 -6.69 28.51
N GLY A 274 17.33 -6.59 28.82
CA GLY A 274 16.83 -5.82 29.97
C GLY A 274 16.61 -4.32 29.73
N TYR A 275 16.77 -3.83 28.50
CA TYR A 275 16.40 -2.46 28.17
C TYR A 275 14.88 -2.32 28.11
N LYS A 276 14.36 -1.21 28.66
CA LYS A 276 13.00 -0.76 28.37
C LYS A 276 13.00 -0.07 27.01
N THR A 277 12.17 -0.56 26.09
CA THR A 277 12.18 -0.14 24.69
C THR A 277 11.02 0.81 24.36
N TRP A 278 11.32 1.85 23.59
CA TRP A 278 10.37 2.88 23.18
C TRP A 278 10.44 3.07 21.66
N TRP A 279 9.28 3.10 21.02
CA TRP A 279 9.12 3.57 19.65
C TRP A 279 8.28 4.84 19.66
N ILE A 280 8.87 5.95 19.22
CA ILE A 280 8.20 7.25 19.16
C ILE A 280 8.29 7.72 17.71
N GLY A 281 7.15 8.00 17.10
CA GLY A 281 7.12 8.39 15.70
C GLY A 281 5.81 9.06 15.30
N SER A 282 5.80 9.71 14.14
CA SER A 282 4.60 10.33 13.57
C SER A 282 3.94 9.46 12.52
N GLN A 283 4.71 8.54 11.92
CA GLN A 283 4.24 7.63 10.87
C GLN A 283 3.35 6.51 11.42
N GLU A 284 2.36 6.11 10.64
CA GLU A 284 1.51 4.95 10.94
C GLU A 284 2.33 3.65 10.90
N LEU A 285 1.88 2.61 11.60
CA LEU A 285 2.59 1.32 11.69
C LEU A 285 1.87 0.19 10.95
N GLU A 286 0.73 0.48 10.35
CA GLU A 286 -0.12 -0.49 9.64
C GLU A 286 -0.35 0.01 8.22
N GLY A 287 -0.31 -0.91 7.25
CA GLY A 287 -0.36 -0.54 5.84
C GLY A 287 0.69 -1.22 4.97
N LEU A 288 0.48 -1.25 3.66
CA LEU A 288 1.41 -1.79 2.68
C LEU A 288 2.81 -1.20 2.87
N PHE A 289 2.92 0.11 3.06
CA PHE A 289 4.22 0.80 3.15
C PHE A 289 4.81 0.83 4.56
N SER A 290 3.99 0.65 5.59
CA SER A 290 4.41 0.79 6.99
C SER A 290 4.55 -0.52 7.73
N SER A 291 3.84 -1.55 7.28
CA SER A 291 3.71 -2.84 7.95
C SER A 291 5.01 -3.51 8.37
N LYS A 292 6.04 -3.52 7.50
CA LYS A 292 7.32 -4.18 7.80
C LYS A 292 8.03 -3.56 9.00
N TYR A 293 8.19 -2.24 9.03
CA TYR A 293 8.80 -1.57 10.18
C TYR A 293 7.81 -1.46 11.34
N GLY A 294 6.51 -1.39 11.06
CA GLY A 294 5.45 -1.44 12.05
C GLY A 294 5.45 -2.74 12.86
N PHE A 295 5.76 -3.87 12.23
CA PHE A 295 6.01 -5.14 12.91
C PHE A 295 7.13 -5.01 13.94
N ILE A 296 8.25 -4.38 13.58
CA ILE A 296 9.39 -4.15 14.49
C ILE A 296 9.01 -3.18 15.60
N ALA A 297 8.40 -2.05 15.24
CA ALA A 297 7.97 -0.99 16.16
C ALA A 297 7.07 -1.53 17.27
N ARG A 298 6.09 -2.36 16.91
CA ARG A 298 5.14 -3.00 17.86
C ARG A 298 5.79 -4.04 18.79
N LYS A 299 7.06 -4.40 18.59
CA LYS A 299 7.81 -5.22 19.57
C LYS A 299 8.33 -4.42 20.76
N SER A 300 8.28 -3.09 20.69
CA SER A 300 8.67 -2.20 21.78
C SER A 300 7.73 -2.32 22.98
N ASP A 301 8.22 -2.00 24.18
CA ASP A 301 7.39 -1.95 25.39
C ASP A 301 6.39 -0.79 25.35
N VAL A 302 6.80 0.32 24.74
CA VAL A 302 5.95 1.50 24.55
C VAL A 302 6.01 1.96 23.10
N VAL A 303 4.84 2.15 22.50
CA VAL A 303 4.68 2.77 21.18
C VAL A 303 3.87 4.04 21.35
N ARG A 304 4.44 5.18 20.96
CA ARG A 304 3.77 6.49 21.00
C ARG A 304 3.77 7.08 19.60
N LEU A 305 2.58 7.22 19.02
CA LEU A 305 2.41 7.82 17.70
C LEU A 305 1.76 9.20 17.81
N THR A 306 2.17 10.13 16.95
CA THR A 306 1.61 11.50 16.87
C THR A 306 0.69 11.70 15.66
N ASN A 307 0.38 10.64 14.92
CA ASN A 307 -0.56 10.63 13.78
C ASN A 307 -0.25 11.76 12.77
N GLY A 308 0.96 11.76 12.22
CA GLY A 308 1.41 12.71 11.20
C GLY A 308 1.89 14.07 11.69
N HIS A 309 1.77 14.38 13.00
CA HIS A 309 2.18 15.67 13.56
C HIS A 309 3.58 15.55 14.20
N ASP A 310 4.63 15.86 13.44
CA ASP A 310 6.02 15.80 13.90
C ASP A 310 6.29 16.74 15.08
N GLU A 311 5.57 17.87 15.16
CA GLU A 311 5.69 18.87 16.23
C GLU A 311 5.29 18.34 17.61
N HIS A 312 4.61 17.19 17.69
CA HIS A 312 4.15 16.58 18.93
C HIS A 312 5.04 15.44 19.43
N LEU A 313 6.18 15.19 18.76
CA LEU A 313 7.14 14.15 19.15
C LEU A 313 7.95 14.52 20.41
N VAL A 314 7.97 15.81 20.77
CA VAL A 314 8.71 16.37 21.92
C VAL A 314 7.75 16.74 23.05
#